data_AF-B9L6H4-F1
#
_entry.id   AF-B9L6H4-F1
#
_cell.length_a   1.000
_cell.length_b   1.000
_cell.length_c   1.000
_cell.angle_alpha   90.00
_cell.angle_beta   90.00
_cell.angle_gamma   90.00
#
_symmetry.space_group_name_H-M   'P 1'
#
loop_
_entity.id
_entity.type
_entity.pdbx_description
1 polymer ?
#
loop_
_entity_poly.entity_id
_entity_poly.type
_entity_poly.pdbx_seq_one_letter_code
_entity_poly.pdbx_strand_id
1 'polypeptide(L)'
;MQKMIFYIVSAIGFFFPYVLKFLISSPNESIKIFAIYCLGKFNLIYFAVVIVFFFMGLMNKYKFLRIAQIIFVTIYIGYVLVSYLILTKMNVQNYIKGHNLDAKLMKITELKKHPNFKIYFKEGQWAAVKILPETKKELPFNYKKDRAQ
;
A
#
# COMPACT_ATOMS: atom_id res chain seq x y z
N MET A 1 24.49 25.89 -15.47
CA MET A 1 23.44 25.18 -16.23
C MET A 1 23.15 23.77 -15.68
N GLN A 2 24.15 22.88 -15.53
CA GLN A 2 23.97 21.52 -14.99
C GLN A 2 23.28 21.43 -13.61
N LYS A 3 23.56 22.37 -12.68
CA LYS A 3 22.89 22.40 -11.36
C LYS A 3 21.37 22.58 -11.47
N MET A 4 20.91 23.51 -12.29
CA MET A 4 19.49 23.85 -12.40
C MET A 4 18.69 22.73 -13.06
N ILE A 5 19.24 22.12 -14.12
CA ILE A 5 18.66 20.93 -14.76
C ILE A 5 18.54 19.79 -13.74
N PHE A 6 19.56 19.59 -12.90
CA PHE A 6 19.54 18.58 -11.85
C PHE A 6 18.45 18.85 -10.78
N TYR A 7 18.23 20.09 -10.36
CA TYR A 7 17.13 20.44 -9.45
C TYR A 7 15.76 20.18 -10.08
N ILE A 8 15.58 20.52 -11.36
CA ILE A 8 14.32 20.30 -12.09
C ILE A 8 14.02 18.80 -12.23
N VAL A 9 15.00 18.01 -12.67
CA VAL A 9 14.85 16.55 -12.79
C VAL A 9 14.62 15.90 -11.43
N SER A 10 15.27 16.40 -10.36
CA SER A 10 14.99 15.95 -8.99
C SER A 10 13.55 16.21 -8.62
N ALA A 11 13.06 17.44 -8.78
CA ALA A 11 11.71 17.80 -8.41
C ALA A 11 10.68 16.97 -9.19
N ILE A 12 10.85 16.83 -10.50
CA ILE A 12 9.94 16.02 -11.32
C ILE A 12 10.00 14.55 -10.87
N GLY A 13 11.18 13.93 -10.80
CA GLY A 13 11.31 12.53 -10.42
C GLY A 13 10.74 12.20 -9.04
N PHE A 14 10.79 13.16 -8.12
CA PHE A 14 10.35 12.99 -6.74
C PHE A 14 8.86 13.29 -6.53
N PHE A 15 8.31 14.30 -7.21
CA PHE A 15 6.90 14.70 -7.07
C PHE A 15 5.96 14.00 -8.07
N PHE A 16 6.46 13.51 -9.20
CA PHE A 16 5.63 12.89 -10.24
C PHE A 16 4.79 11.68 -9.77
N PRO A 17 5.30 10.76 -8.92
CA PRO A 17 4.48 9.66 -8.37
C PRO A 17 3.31 10.14 -7.51
N TYR A 18 3.44 11.31 -6.87
CA TYR A 18 2.39 11.89 -6.03
C TYR A 18 1.32 12.58 -6.87
N VAL A 19 1.73 13.25 -7.95
CA VAL A 19 0.80 13.75 -8.97
C VAL A 19 0.00 12.58 -9.53
N LEU A 20 0.65 11.45 -9.87
CA LEU A 20 -0.04 10.25 -10.34
C LEU A 20 -1.01 9.68 -9.29
N LYS A 21 -0.63 9.63 -7.99
CA LYS A 21 -1.55 9.19 -6.93
C LYS A 21 -2.77 10.10 -6.79
N PHE A 22 -2.61 11.41 -6.94
CA PHE A 22 -3.72 12.35 -6.95
C PHE A 22 -4.64 12.12 -8.15
N LEU A 23 -4.08 11.85 -9.33
CA LEU A 23 -4.82 11.56 -10.55
C LEU A 23 -5.61 10.25 -10.49
N ILE A 24 -5.23 9.28 -9.64
CA ILE A 24 -6.03 8.06 -9.38
C ILE A 24 -7.36 8.41 -8.72
N SER A 25 -7.42 9.47 -7.92
CA SER A 25 -8.66 9.94 -7.28
C SER A 25 -9.53 10.79 -8.20
N SER A 26 -9.12 10.97 -9.46
CA SER A 26 -9.88 11.75 -10.44
C SER A 26 -11.23 11.09 -10.77
N PRO A 27 -12.31 11.88 -10.94
CA PRO A 27 -13.59 11.37 -11.41
C PRO A 27 -13.58 10.95 -12.89
N ASN A 28 -12.50 11.18 -13.62
CA ASN A 28 -12.35 10.80 -15.01
C ASN A 28 -11.64 9.44 -15.14
N GLU A 29 -12.35 8.43 -15.65
CA GLU A 29 -11.86 7.05 -15.85
C GLU A 29 -10.56 6.98 -16.67
N SER A 30 -10.44 7.77 -17.73
CA SER A 30 -9.26 7.76 -18.62
C SER A 30 -8.00 8.27 -17.91
N ILE A 31 -8.15 9.32 -17.08
CA ILE A 31 -7.06 9.87 -16.26
C ILE A 31 -6.63 8.85 -15.21
N LYS A 32 -7.59 8.13 -14.63
CA LYS A 32 -7.36 7.10 -13.62
C LYS A 32 -6.59 5.91 -14.19
N ILE A 33 -7.00 5.41 -15.36
CA ILE A 33 -6.33 4.30 -16.06
C ILE A 33 -4.90 4.70 -16.46
N PHE A 34 -4.72 5.90 -17.01
CA PHE A 34 -3.40 6.44 -17.32
C PHE A 34 -2.52 6.52 -16.08
N ALA A 35 -3.06 7.03 -14.96
CA ALA A 35 -2.32 7.16 -13.71
C ALA A 35 -1.89 5.80 -13.14
N ILE A 36 -2.77 4.79 -13.17
CA ILE A 36 -2.46 3.42 -12.73
C ILE A 36 -1.38 2.78 -13.61
N TYR A 37 -1.50 2.89 -14.93
CA TYR A 37 -0.50 2.35 -15.87
C TYR A 37 0.87 2.99 -15.66
N CYS A 38 0.91 4.33 -15.56
CA CYS A 38 2.14 5.07 -15.31
C CYS A 38 2.76 4.72 -13.95
N LEU A 39 1.97 4.62 -12.86
CA LEU A 39 2.46 4.23 -11.53
C LEU A 39 3.07 2.83 -11.52
N GLY A 40 2.44 1.87 -12.19
CA GLY A 40 2.95 0.50 -12.31
C GLY A 40 4.33 0.43 -12.97
N LYS A 41 4.58 1.27 -13.99
CA LYS A 41 5.87 1.38 -14.66
C LYS A 41 6.87 2.26 -13.90
N PHE A 42 6.40 3.26 -13.16
CA PHE A 42 7.24 4.22 -12.45
C PHE A 42 7.92 3.64 -11.22
N ASN A 43 7.36 2.64 -10.53
CA ASN A 43 7.96 2.14 -9.27
C ASN A 43 9.45 1.78 -9.42
N LEU A 44 9.84 1.12 -10.50
CA LEU A 44 11.21 0.65 -10.70
C LEU A 44 12.17 1.78 -11.11
N ILE A 45 11.74 2.65 -12.02
CA ILE A 45 12.49 3.83 -12.47
C ILE A 45 12.61 4.86 -11.32
N TYR A 46 11.56 5.02 -10.51
CA TYR A 46 11.54 5.86 -9.33
C TYR A 46 12.57 5.41 -8.29
N PHE A 47 12.62 4.12 -7.96
CA PHE A 47 13.65 3.60 -7.05
C PHE A 47 15.06 3.83 -7.60
N ALA A 48 15.28 3.60 -8.90
CA ALA A 48 16.58 3.85 -9.54
C ALA A 48 16.97 5.34 -9.48
N VAL A 49 16.04 6.26 -9.76
CA VAL A 49 16.26 7.71 -9.66
C VAL A 49 16.52 8.11 -8.20
N VAL A 50 15.71 7.67 -7.24
CA VAL A 50 15.92 7.97 -5.82
C VAL A 50 17.30 7.49 -5.35
N ILE A 51 17.74 6.30 -5.77
CA ILE A 51 19.05 5.75 -5.43
C ILE A 51 20.18 6.58 -6.05
N VAL A 52 20.13 6.87 -7.36
CA VAL A 52 21.15 7.67 -8.05
C VAL A 52 21.26 9.07 -7.43
N PHE A 53 20.13 9.69 -7.10
CA PHE A 53 20.09 11.02 -6.48
C PHE A 53 20.52 11.01 -5.01
N PHE A 54 20.31 9.91 -4.27
CA PHE A 54 20.85 9.72 -2.92
C PHE A 54 22.38 9.68 -2.96
N PHE A 55 22.97 8.94 -3.89
CA PHE A 55 24.43 8.87 -4.06
C PHE A 55 25.03 10.21 -4.55
N MET A 56 24.36 10.92 -5.46
CA MET A 56 24.81 12.26 -5.88
C MET A 56 24.72 13.31 -4.77
N GLY A 57 23.77 13.17 -3.83
CA GLY A 57 23.62 14.02 -2.65
C GLY A 57 24.75 13.88 -1.61
N LEU A 58 25.58 12.84 -1.70
CA LEU A 58 26.76 12.65 -0.84
C LEU A 58 27.93 13.58 -1.20
N MET A 59 27.90 14.22 -2.36
CA MET A 59 28.90 15.23 -2.72
C MET A 59 28.68 16.52 -1.92
N ASN A 60 29.74 17.04 -1.28
CA ASN A 60 29.72 18.25 -0.43
C ASN A 60 29.12 19.52 -1.06
N LYS A 61 28.95 19.54 -2.39
CA LYS A 61 28.39 20.66 -3.17
C LYS A 61 26.85 20.79 -3.07
N TYR A 62 26.13 19.76 -2.60
CA TYR A 62 24.65 19.71 -2.60
C TYR A 62 24.03 19.41 -1.23
N LYS A 63 24.66 19.85 -0.14
CA LYS A 63 24.24 19.57 1.26
C LYS A 63 22.77 19.87 1.56
N PHE A 64 22.19 20.95 1.02
CA PHE A 64 20.78 21.29 1.21
C PHE A 64 19.84 20.25 0.60
N LEU A 65 20.15 19.75 -0.61
CA LEU A 65 19.32 18.77 -1.30
C LEU A 65 19.31 17.43 -0.54
N ARG A 66 20.45 17.06 0.05
CA ARG A 66 20.56 15.87 0.91
C ARG A 66 19.65 15.96 2.13
N ILE A 67 19.61 17.12 2.80
CA ILE A 67 18.72 17.34 3.96
C ILE A 67 17.25 17.23 3.54
N ALA A 68 16.87 17.86 2.43
CA ALA A 68 15.51 17.77 1.89
C ALA A 68 15.12 16.32 1.52
N GLN A 69 16.03 15.56 0.92
CA GLN A 69 15.83 14.14 0.59
C GLN A 69 15.64 13.29 1.85
N ILE A 70 16.47 13.47 2.89
CA ILE A 70 16.35 12.72 4.15
C ILE A 70 15.01 13.03 4.82
N ILE A 71 14.64 14.31 4.94
CA ILE A 71 13.36 14.71 5.53
C ILE A 71 12.22 14.06 4.75
N PHE A 72 12.26 14.13 3.42
CA PHE A 72 11.21 13.56 2.60
C PHE A 72 11.12 12.04 2.69
N VAL A 73 12.23 11.31 2.59
CA VAL A 73 12.25 9.85 2.71
C VAL A 73 11.70 9.44 4.08
N THR A 74 12.07 10.16 5.13
CA THR A 74 11.56 9.93 6.49
C THR A 74 10.05 10.14 6.56
N ILE A 75 9.54 11.26 6.02
CA ILE A 75 8.10 11.56 5.96
C ILE A 75 7.37 10.51 5.12
N TYR A 76 7.94 10.07 4.00
CA TYR A 76 7.34 9.07 3.12
C TYR A 76 7.26 7.71 3.79
N ILE A 77 8.33 7.25 4.45
CA ILE A 77 8.31 6.02 5.24
C ILE A 77 7.24 6.14 6.33
N GLY A 78 7.17 7.27 7.02
CA GLY A 78 6.11 7.56 7.99
C GLY A 78 4.71 7.46 7.39
N TYR A 79 4.47 8.09 6.23
CA TYR A 79 3.20 8.04 5.52
C TYR A 79 2.82 6.62 5.09
N VAL A 80 3.77 5.84 4.55
CA VAL A 80 3.54 4.44 4.16
C VAL A 80 3.22 3.59 5.38
N LEU A 81 3.92 3.79 6.50
CA LEU A 81 3.64 3.10 7.76
C LEU A 81 2.25 3.45 8.31
N VAL A 82 1.89 4.74 8.38
CA VAL A 82 0.55 5.16 8.81
C VAL A 82 -0.52 4.59 7.89
N SER A 83 -0.31 4.64 6.57
CA SER A 83 -1.25 4.09 5.59
C SER A 83 -1.41 2.57 5.76
N TYR A 84 -0.31 1.84 5.89
CA TYR A 84 -0.32 0.39 5.95
C TYR A 84 -0.74 -0.17 7.31
N LEU A 85 -0.50 0.55 8.42
CA LEU A 85 -0.80 0.10 9.78
C LEU A 85 -2.12 0.64 10.33
N ILE A 86 -2.37 1.95 10.16
CA ILE A 86 -3.46 2.68 10.80
C ILE A 86 -4.67 2.76 9.87
N LEU A 87 -4.49 3.26 8.64
CA LEU A 87 -5.60 3.42 7.70
C LEU A 87 -6.24 2.08 7.32
N THR A 88 -5.42 1.05 7.05
CA THR A 88 -5.93 -0.33 6.82
C THR A 88 -6.76 -0.85 8.00
N LYS A 89 -6.31 -0.62 9.24
CA LYS A 89 -7.04 -1.01 10.45
C LYS A 89 -8.39 -0.30 10.53
N MET A 90 -8.38 1.02 10.32
CA MET A 90 -9.57 1.87 10.36
C MET A 90 -10.57 1.48 9.27
N ASN A 91 -10.11 1.20 8.05
CA ASN A 91 -10.99 0.79 6.95
C ASN A 91 -11.69 -0.53 7.24
N VAL A 92 -10.95 -1.54 7.75
CA VAL A 92 -11.55 -2.82 8.16
C VAL A 92 -12.56 -2.61 9.29
N GLN A 93 -12.25 -1.74 10.26
CA GLN A 93 -13.18 -1.43 11.35
C GLN A 93 -14.43 -0.68 10.87
N ASN A 94 -14.27 0.27 9.96
CA ASN A 94 -15.37 1.01 9.34
C ASN A 94 -16.24 0.09 8.51
N TYR A 95 -15.63 -0.88 7.81
CA TYR A 95 -16.36 -1.89 7.06
C TYR A 95 -17.23 -2.77 7.97
N ILE A 96 -16.70 -3.22 9.12
CA ILE A 96 -17.46 -3.99 10.12
C ILE A 96 -18.65 -3.19 10.64
N LYS A 97 -18.43 -1.92 11.01
CA LYS A 97 -19.47 -1.02 11.51
C LYS A 97 -20.53 -0.70 10.45
N GLY A 98 -20.10 -0.35 9.24
CA GLY A 98 -20.99 0.05 8.15
C GLY A 98 -21.89 -1.08 7.65
N HIS A 99 -21.46 -2.34 7.78
CA HIS A 99 -22.21 -3.51 7.36
C HIS A 99 -22.84 -4.29 8.54
N ASN A 100 -22.78 -3.76 9.77
CA ASN A 100 -23.27 -4.41 10.99
C ASN A 100 -22.83 -5.88 11.12
N LEU A 101 -21.57 -6.16 10.78
CA LEU A 101 -21.04 -7.52 10.79
C LEU A 101 -20.69 -7.94 12.22
N ASP A 102 -21.17 -9.11 12.63
CA ASP A 102 -20.69 -9.81 13.82
C ASP A 102 -19.30 -10.41 13.54
N ALA A 103 -18.30 -9.55 13.43
CA ALA A 103 -16.93 -9.87 13.06
C ALA A 103 -15.92 -9.15 13.97
N LYS A 104 -14.83 -9.83 14.31
CA LYS A 104 -13.69 -9.27 15.04
C LYS A 104 -12.64 -8.76 14.06
N LEU A 105 -12.07 -7.61 14.37
CA LEU A 105 -10.87 -7.10 13.70
C LEU A 105 -9.66 -7.91 14.19
N MET A 106 -8.96 -8.57 13.28
CA MET A 106 -7.82 -9.43 13.63
C MET A 106 -6.67 -9.28 12.63
N LYS A 107 -5.43 -9.47 13.08
CA LYS A 107 -4.29 -9.55 12.17
C LYS A 107 -4.28 -10.91 11.47
N ILE A 108 -3.86 -10.94 10.21
CA ILE A 108 -3.76 -12.19 9.43
C ILE A 108 -2.79 -13.19 10.10
N THR A 109 -1.76 -12.71 10.77
CA THR A 109 -0.81 -13.55 11.51
C THR A 109 -1.44 -14.27 12.70
N GLU A 110 -2.49 -13.68 13.30
CA GLU A 110 -3.21 -14.24 14.45
C GLU A 110 -4.24 -15.28 14.02
N LEU A 111 -4.67 -15.27 12.75
CA LEU A 111 -5.59 -16.28 12.20
C LEU A 111 -5.03 -17.70 12.28
N LYS A 112 -3.70 -17.87 12.31
CA LYS A 112 -3.06 -19.17 12.50
C LYS A 112 -3.44 -19.85 13.82
N LYS A 113 -3.87 -19.07 14.82
CA LYS A 113 -4.29 -19.58 16.14
C LYS A 113 -5.75 -20.05 16.18
N HIS A 114 -6.51 -19.79 15.12
CA HIS A 114 -7.91 -20.16 15.02
C HIS A 114 -8.09 -21.17 13.88
N PRO A 115 -8.46 -22.43 14.16
CA PRO A 115 -8.62 -23.44 13.12
C PRO A 115 -9.85 -23.19 12.25
N ASN A 116 -10.92 -22.64 12.82
CA ASN A 116 -12.18 -22.37 12.14
C ASN A 116 -12.52 -20.87 12.18
N PHE A 117 -12.44 -20.22 11.01
CA PHE A 117 -12.80 -18.81 10.87
C PHE A 117 -13.37 -18.49 9.49
N LYS A 118 -14.20 -17.45 9.41
CA LYS A 118 -14.69 -16.87 8.16
C LYS A 118 -14.19 -15.44 8.02
N ILE A 119 -13.50 -15.13 6.91
CA ILE A 119 -13.07 -13.77 6.58
C ILE A 119 -14.18 -13.07 5.79
N TYR A 120 -14.62 -11.91 6.26
CA TYR A 120 -15.61 -11.06 5.57
C TYR A 120 -14.97 -9.95 4.74
N PHE A 121 -13.85 -9.40 5.21
CA PHE A 121 -13.14 -8.32 4.53
C PHE A 121 -11.66 -8.35 4.95
N LYS A 122 -10.75 -8.00 4.04
CA LYS A 122 -9.30 -7.98 4.30
C LYS A 122 -8.70 -6.75 3.65
N GLU A 123 -7.87 -6.04 4.41
CA GLU A 123 -7.08 -4.93 3.89
C GLU A 123 -5.69 -4.90 4.54
N GLY A 124 -4.65 -5.01 3.73
CA GLY A 124 -3.27 -5.16 4.21
C GLY A 124 -3.11 -6.36 5.14
N GLN A 125 -2.63 -6.11 6.36
CA GLN A 125 -2.41 -7.14 7.39
C GLN A 125 -3.62 -7.37 8.32
N TRP A 126 -4.69 -6.59 8.17
CA TRP A 126 -5.88 -6.65 9.02
C TRP A 126 -7.05 -7.29 8.26
N ALA A 127 -7.92 -7.98 8.99
CA ALA A 127 -9.09 -8.62 8.44
C ALA A 127 -10.27 -8.56 9.42
N ALA A 128 -11.48 -8.45 8.87
CA ALA A 128 -12.74 -8.64 9.58
C ALA A 128 -13.08 -10.13 9.55
N VAL A 129 -13.05 -10.78 10.71
CA VAL A 129 -13.12 -12.23 10.83
C VAL A 129 -14.12 -12.65 11.89
N LYS A 130 -14.99 -13.61 11.57
CA LYS A 130 -15.80 -14.31 12.56
C LYS A 130 -15.16 -15.64 12.90
N ILE A 131 -14.83 -15.80 14.18
CA ILE A 131 -14.34 -17.06 14.72
C ILE A 131 -15.56 -17.96 14.89
N LEU A 132 -15.51 -19.15 14.31
CA LEU A 132 -16.57 -20.15 14.45
C LEU A 132 -16.22 -21.07 15.62
N PRO A 133 -17.21 -21.57 16.38
CA PRO A 133 -16.96 -22.57 17.41
C PRO A 133 -16.29 -23.81 16.80
N GLU A 134 -15.47 -24.51 17.59
CA GLU A 134 -14.74 -25.71 17.16
C GLU A 134 -15.66 -26.91 16.79
N THR A 135 -16.97 -26.76 16.97
CA THR A 135 -17.99 -27.74 16.61
C THR A 135 -18.31 -27.69 15.12
N LYS A 136 -17.34 -28.17 14.34
CA LYS A 136 -17.44 -29.06 13.17
C LYS A 136 -16.16 -28.90 12.37
N LYS A 137 -15.45 -30.02 12.16
CA LYS A 137 -14.36 -30.15 11.18
C LYS A 137 -14.90 -30.09 9.75
N GLU A 138 -15.73 -29.11 9.44
CA GLU A 138 -16.09 -28.85 8.04
C GLU A 138 -14.94 -28.03 7.46
N LEU A 139 -14.12 -28.70 6.64
CA LEU A 139 -13.11 -28.06 5.81
C LEU A 139 -13.72 -26.80 5.16
N PRO A 140 -13.04 -25.65 5.17
CA PRO A 140 -13.58 -24.39 4.64
C PRO A 140 -13.87 -24.45 3.13
N PHE A 141 -13.42 -25.51 2.46
CA PHE A 141 -13.77 -25.87 1.10
C PHE A 141 -14.49 -27.21 1.10
N ASN A 142 -15.82 -27.16 1.03
CA ASN A 142 -16.60 -28.31 0.61
C ASN A 142 -16.43 -28.46 -0.91
N TYR A 143 -15.23 -28.79 -1.36
CA TYR A 143 -14.97 -29.16 -2.75
C TYR A 143 -15.61 -30.53 -2.95
N LYS A 144 -16.88 -30.56 -3.42
CA LYS A 144 -17.39 -31.77 -4.05
C LYS A 144 -16.43 -32.07 -5.19
N LYS A 145 -15.61 -33.12 -5.06
CA LYS A 145 -15.01 -33.74 -6.23
C LYS A 145 -16.18 -34.04 -7.17
N ASP A 146 -16.26 -33.34 -8.29
CA ASP A 146 -17.02 -33.84 -9.43
C ASP A 146 -16.50 -35.25 -9.68
N ARG A 147 -17.31 -36.24 -9.32
CA ARG A 147 -17.13 -37.57 -9.87
C ARG A 147 -17.54 -37.43 -11.31
N ALA A 148 -16.55 -37.34 -12.19
CA ALA A 148 -16.78 -37.68 -13.59
C ALA A 148 -17.40 -39.08 -13.63
N GLN A 149 -18.68 -39.13 -13.96
CA GLN A 149 -19.38 -40.29 -14.50
C GLN A 149 -20.00 -39.84 -15.82
#